data_AF-A0AA39N007-F1
#
_entry.id   AF-A0AA39N007-F1
#
_cell.length_a   1.000
_cell.length_b   1.000
_cell.length_c   1.000
_cell.angle_alpha   90.00
_cell.angle_beta   90.00
_cell.angle_gamma   90.00
#
_symmetry.space_group_name_H-M   'P 1'
#
loop_
_entity.id
_entity.type
_entity.pdbx_description
1 polymer ?
#
loop_
_entity_poly.entity_id
_entity_poly.type
_entity_poly.pdbx_seq_one_letter_code
_entity_poly.pdbx_strand_id
1 'polypeptide(L)'
;MNSLSNSNMTTLSPPTEKKIRCCFFFSLAFVVVIPIVCIVLGVELHPHDFSNSDQTFPDNTNRTISLHANLISADLTAGQMVLNWIVVDDNCDPQSTDCAEVNIYFDTNLLHLSDTSSSESSNNNEPADPTFTWNLTAAVYEYPFANTPSFQTELAIFPLYDFRNHSIRRTHSSNVYYPFDHYDTEVFAFATDASTNGTVQLHLNSTSGIVEGLKITADVITASDLAQDLLPELIDISVTLQRGTLIILYCIVITLTFWLITLAICLVMIMTIVFGFRQRNEIVVVPVATVFAFVQLRSTMPGAPDGFGDVLDFAGVLPCLVFLSISAVTMVGIYVFTDPAKESREELTWSALVQTLIRLKEATPKKIESMYKALIQTLIRLKEAMYKAPSESRDLPQLIPLTAVSNGAVGDL
;
A
#
# COMPACT_ATOMS: atom_id res chain seq x y z
N MET A 1 -23.34 -43.16 -70.69
CA MET A 1 -21.91 -43.43 -70.43
C MET A 1 -21.23 -42.13 -70.03
N ASN A 2 -20.92 -42.04 -68.74
CA ASN A 2 -19.81 -41.36 -68.06
C ASN A 2 -19.52 -39.88 -68.39
N SER A 3 -20.07 -38.99 -67.56
CA SER A 3 -19.57 -37.62 -67.33
C SER A 3 -18.82 -37.62 -66.00
N LEU A 4 -17.49 -37.53 -66.06
CA LEU A 4 -16.59 -37.47 -64.90
C LEU A 4 -16.51 -36.03 -64.39
N SER A 5 -17.01 -35.83 -63.17
CA SER A 5 -16.88 -34.61 -62.37
C SER A 5 -15.46 -34.51 -61.80
N ASN A 6 -14.67 -33.58 -62.31
CA ASN A 6 -13.36 -33.22 -61.75
C ASN A 6 -13.57 -32.31 -60.52
N SER A 7 -13.48 -32.90 -59.34
CA SER A 7 -13.37 -32.18 -58.07
C SER A 7 -11.96 -31.59 -57.94
N ASN A 8 -11.85 -30.28 -58.18
CA ASN A 8 -10.64 -29.52 -57.84
C ASN A 8 -10.46 -29.52 -56.31
N MET A 9 -9.56 -30.39 -55.85
CA MET A 9 -9.12 -30.48 -54.47
C MET A 9 -8.27 -29.23 -54.16
N THR A 10 -8.89 -28.20 -53.59
CA THR A 10 -8.23 -27.01 -53.08
C THR A 10 -7.28 -27.42 -51.95
N THR A 11 -5.99 -27.54 -52.28
CA THR A 11 -4.90 -27.74 -51.33
C THR A 11 -4.88 -26.57 -50.34
N LEU A 12 -5.42 -26.80 -49.14
CA LEU A 12 -5.34 -25.87 -48.02
C LEU A 12 -3.88 -25.51 -47.77
N SER A 13 -3.56 -24.21 -47.82
CA SER A 13 -2.18 -23.76 -47.65
C SER A 13 -1.68 -24.13 -46.23
N PRO A 14 -0.42 -24.60 -46.08
CA PRO A 14 0.16 -25.05 -44.82
C PRO A 14 0.62 -23.99 -43.77
N PRO A 15 0.48 -22.64 -43.90
CA PRO A 15 0.98 -21.70 -42.89
C PRO A 15 0.04 -21.45 -41.69
N THR A 16 -1.20 -21.95 -41.70
CA THR A 16 -2.17 -21.75 -40.60
C THR A 16 -1.96 -22.69 -39.42
N GLU A 17 -1.58 -23.96 -39.64
CA GLU A 17 -1.37 -24.93 -38.56
C GLU A 17 -0.20 -24.54 -37.63
N LYS A 18 0.89 -23.99 -38.18
CA LYS A 18 2.02 -23.54 -37.36
C LYS A 18 1.66 -22.40 -36.41
N LYS A 19 0.79 -21.48 -36.85
CA LYS A 19 0.32 -20.35 -36.02
C LYS A 19 -0.58 -20.82 -34.89
N ILE A 20 -1.52 -21.72 -35.18
CA ILE A 20 -2.42 -22.30 -34.17
C ILE A 20 -1.63 -23.07 -33.13
N ARG A 21 -0.67 -23.89 -33.56
CA ARG A 21 0.17 -24.68 -32.66
C ARG A 21 1.08 -23.80 -31.80
N CYS A 22 1.65 -22.73 -32.35
CA CYS A 22 2.42 -21.74 -31.60
C CYS A 22 1.56 -21.03 -30.54
N CYS A 23 0.36 -20.58 -30.92
CA CYS A 23 -0.59 -19.93 -30.02
C CYS A 23 -0.99 -20.88 -28.87
N PHE A 24 -1.29 -22.14 -29.19
CA PHE A 24 -1.63 -23.16 -28.18
C PHE A 24 -0.49 -23.39 -27.19
N PHE A 25 0.75 -23.56 -27.66
CA PHE A 25 1.90 -23.75 -26.78
C PHE A 25 2.21 -22.51 -25.95
N PHE A 26 2.03 -21.31 -26.52
CA PHE A 26 2.25 -20.07 -25.79
C PHE A 26 1.20 -19.88 -24.69
N SER A 27 -0.08 -20.16 -24.99
CA SER A 27 -1.15 -20.15 -24.01
C SER A 27 -0.96 -21.22 -22.94
N LEU A 28 -0.58 -22.45 -23.31
CA LEU A 28 -0.32 -23.52 -22.36
C LEU A 28 0.88 -23.19 -21.45
N ALA A 29 1.96 -22.66 -22.03
CA ALA A 29 3.12 -22.21 -21.28
C ALA A 29 2.73 -21.08 -20.31
N PHE A 30 1.94 -20.10 -20.77
CA PHE A 30 1.44 -19.03 -19.92
C PHE A 30 0.60 -19.58 -18.74
N VAL A 31 -0.32 -20.52 -19.02
CA VAL A 31 -1.19 -21.15 -18.01
C VAL A 31 -0.42 -22.00 -17.00
N VAL A 32 0.73 -22.57 -17.35
CA VAL A 32 1.53 -23.41 -16.43
C VAL A 32 2.61 -22.60 -15.72
N VAL A 33 3.36 -21.77 -16.47
CA VAL A 33 4.50 -21.01 -15.95
C VAL A 33 4.04 -19.94 -14.99
N ILE A 34 2.94 -19.23 -15.27
CA ILE A 34 2.49 -18.14 -14.40
C ILE A 34 2.09 -18.64 -13.03
N PRO A 35 1.25 -19.67 -12.86
CA PRO A 35 0.95 -20.19 -11.53
C PRO A 35 2.20 -20.63 -10.77
N ILE A 36 3.16 -21.30 -11.43
CA ILE A 36 4.41 -21.71 -10.79
C ILE A 36 5.20 -20.49 -10.32
N VAL A 37 5.37 -19.49 -11.18
CA VAL A 37 6.07 -18.24 -10.84
C VAL A 37 5.33 -17.50 -9.71
N CYS A 38 4.00 -17.43 -9.75
CA CYS A 38 3.19 -16.84 -8.68
C CYS A 38 3.34 -17.58 -7.35
N ILE A 39 3.39 -18.92 -7.36
CA ILE A 39 3.61 -19.72 -6.15
C ILE A 39 5.02 -19.48 -5.60
N VAL A 40 6.05 -19.52 -6.45
CA VAL A 40 7.43 -19.27 -6.03
C VAL A 40 7.57 -17.86 -5.48
N LEU A 41 7.06 -16.84 -6.18
CA LEU A 41 7.05 -15.47 -5.69
C LEU A 41 6.24 -15.32 -4.39
N GLY A 42 5.14 -16.06 -4.23
CA GLY A 42 4.35 -16.06 -3.00
C GLY A 42 5.09 -16.61 -1.80
N VAL A 43 5.91 -17.65 -2.00
CA VAL A 43 6.75 -18.25 -0.96
C VAL A 43 7.96 -17.38 -0.63
N GLU A 44 8.65 -16.87 -1.66
CA GLU A 44 9.88 -16.06 -1.50
C GLU A 44 9.61 -14.63 -0.99
N LEU A 45 8.46 -14.04 -1.36
CA LEU A 45 8.04 -12.72 -0.90
C LEU A 45 7.13 -12.78 0.32
N HIS A 46 7.06 -13.94 1.00
CA HIS A 46 6.32 -14.07 2.24
C HIS A 46 6.88 -13.07 3.25
N PRO A 47 6.03 -12.36 4.02
CA PRO A 47 6.51 -11.46 5.05
C PRO A 47 7.44 -12.22 5.98
N HIS A 48 8.62 -11.66 6.22
CA HIS A 48 9.48 -12.19 7.27
C HIS A 48 8.85 -11.91 8.62
N ASP A 49 9.06 -12.82 9.57
CA ASP A 49 8.64 -12.65 10.94
C ASP A 49 9.17 -11.33 11.51
N PHE A 50 8.38 -10.74 12.40
CA PHE A 50 8.79 -9.67 13.30
C PHE A 50 9.88 -10.20 14.25
N SER A 51 11.08 -10.43 13.76
CA SER A 51 12.18 -11.04 14.49
C SER A 51 13.36 -10.07 14.54
N ASN A 52 13.68 -9.61 15.74
CA ASN A 52 14.98 -9.03 16.02
C ASN A 52 15.95 -10.14 16.46
N SER A 53 17.12 -10.21 15.85
CA SER A 53 18.09 -11.28 16.10
C SER A 53 19.07 -10.90 17.22
N ASP A 54 19.05 -11.69 18.29
CA ASP A 54 20.08 -11.92 19.31
C ASP A 54 20.89 -10.70 19.76
N GLN A 55 20.35 -9.98 20.76
CA GLN A 55 21.22 -9.32 21.72
C GLN A 55 21.66 -10.34 22.76
N THR A 56 22.96 -10.56 22.86
CA THR A 56 23.55 -11.33 23.96
C THR A 56 23.13 -10.71 25.29
N PHE A 57 22.53 -11.53 26.17
CA PHE A 57 22.19 -11.14 27.52
C PHE A 57 23.36 -10.37 28.17
N PRO A 58 23.16 -9.12 28.59
CA PRO A 58 24.16 -8.45 29.39
C PRO A 58 24.34 -9.25 30.69
N ASP A 59 25.58 -9.61 31.01
CA ASP A 59 25.97 -10.33 32.23
C ASP A 59 25.90 -9.38 33.44
N ASN A 60 24.72 -8.79 33.64
CA ASN A 60 24.46 -7.77 34.65
C ASN A 60 24.06 -8.45 35.96
N THR A 61 24.68 -7.99 37.05
CA THR A 61 24.34 -8.38 38.43
C THR A 61 23.00 -7.83 38.91
N ASN A 62 22.37 -6.96 38.12
CA ASN A 62 21.11 -6.32 38.45
C ASN A 62 19.92 -7.21 38.07
N ARG A 63 18.79 -7.01 38.74
CA ARG A 63 17.55 -7.69 38.37
C ARG A 63 17.09 -7.24 36.98
N THR A 64 16.81 -8.21 36.12
CA THR A 64 16.40 -8.03 34.74
C THR A 64 15.18 -8.90 34.45
N ILE A 65 14.13 -8.28 33.91
CA ILE A 65 12.93 -8.97 33.45
C ILE A 65 12.96 -9.04 31.93
N SER A 66 12.82 -10.26 31.40
CA SER A 66 12.84 -10.53 29.97
C SER A 66 11.42 -10.64 29.42
N LEU A 67 11.09 -9.79 28.47
CA LEU A 67 9.81 -9.77 27.77
C LEU A 67 9.91 -10.36 26.37
N HIS A 68 8.87 -11.06 25.96
CA HIS A 68 8.63 -11.45 24.58
C HIS A 68 7.42 -10.70 24.04
N ALA A 69 7.58 -10.04 22.88
CA ALA A 69 6.51 -9.32 22.21
C ALA A 69 6.01 -10.11 21.01
N ASN A 70 4.74 -10.49 21.02
CA ASN A 70 4.08 -11.16 19.90
C ASN A 70 3.07 -10.23 19.24
N LEU A 71 3.30 -9.88 17.98
CA LEU A 71 2.38 -9.06 17.19
C LEU A 71 1.16 -9.88 16.77
N ILE A 72 -0.02 -9.43 17.22
CA ILE A 72 -1.29 -10.10 16.99
C ILE A 72 -1.99 -9.55 15.74
N SER A 73 -2.06 -8.23 15.62
CA SER A 73 -2.74 -7.55 14.51
C SER A 73 -2.25 -6.12 14.34
N ALA A 74 -2.35 -5.59 13.12
CA ALA A 74 -2.16 -4.17 12.86
C ALA A 74 -3.19 -3.71 11.82
N ASP A 75 -3.87 -2.60 12.11
CA ASP A 75 -4.84 -1.96 11.24
C ASP A 75 -4.40 -0.52 10.95
N LEU A 76 -3.90 -0.31 9.74
CA LEU A 76 -3.45 1.00 9.26
C LEU A 76 -4.60 1.99 9.06
N THR A 77 -5.84 1.51 8.92
CA THR A 77 -7.03 2.36 8.75
C THR A 77 -7.54 2.85 10.10
N ALA A 78 -7.57 1.95 11.09
CA ALA A 78 -7.89 2.31 12.47
C ALA A 78 -6.74 3.07 13.15
N GLY A 79 -5.51 2.93 12.64
CA GLY A 79 -4.32 3.51 13.25
C GLY A 79 -3.92 2.79 14.54
N GLN A 80 -4.13 1.47 14.59
CA GLN A 80 -3.84 0.66 15.79
C GLN A 80 -2.96 -0.55 15.48
N MET A 81 -2.02 -0.85 16.37
CA MET A 81 -1.22 -2.07 16.39
C MET A 81 -1.41 -2.79 17.73
N VAL A 82 -1.59 -4.10 17.72
CA VAL A 82 -1.89 -4.87 18.93
C VAL A 82 -0.77 -5.85 19.21
N LEU A 83 -0.07 -5.65 20.32
CA LEU A 83 1.00 -6.53 20.81
C LEU A 83 0.54 -7.31 22.04
N ASN A 84 0.86 -8.60 22.07
CA ASN A 84 0.74 -9.44 23.26
C ASN A 84 2.13 -9.66 23.84
N TRP A 85 2.29 -9.30 25.10
CA TRP A 85 3.52 -9.40 25.86
C TRP A 85 3.48 -10.62 26.75
N ILE A 86 4.62 -11.28 26.90
CA ILE A 86 4.79 -12.41 27.81
C ILE A 86 6.09 -12.21 28.59
N VAL A 87 6.04 -12.31 29.92
CA VAL A 87 7.26 -12.40 30.73
C VAL A 87 7.83 -13.80 30.56
N VAL A 88 9.02 -13.88 29.96
CA VAL A 88 9.68 -15.17 29.65
C VAL A 88 10.63 -15.56 30.77
N ASP A 89 11.30 -14.59 31.37
CA ASP A 89 12.31 -14.84 32.41
C ASP A 89 12.43 -13.64 33.36
N ASP A 90 12.86 -13.92 34.60
CA ASP A 90 13.22 -12.96 35.63
C ASP A 90 14.42 -13.55 36.39
N ASN A 91 15.56 -12.88 36.31
CA ASN A 91 16.82 -13.41 36.88
C ASN A 91 16.89 -13.29 38.42
N CYS A 92 15.84 -12.80 39.08
CA CYS A 92 15.76 -12.71 40.53
C CYS A 92 15.56 -14.08 41.18
N ASP A 93 16.22 -14.33 42.32
CA ASP A 93 16.00 -15.57 43.09
C ASP A 93 14.65 -15.52 43.83
N PRO A 94 13.68 -16.40 43.51
CA PRO A 94 12.36 -16.39 44.15
C PRO A 94 12.39 -16.68 45.67
N GLN A 95 13.52 -17.09 46.24
CA GLN A 95 13.71 -17.24 47.69
C GLN A 95 14.30 -16.01 48.37
N SER A 96 14.83 -15.05 47.59
CA SER A 96 15.41 -13.82 48.13
C SER A 96 14.32 -12.86 48.58
N THR A 97 14.56 -12.20 49.71
CA THR A 97 13.70 -11.10 50.20
C THR A 97 13.76 -9.86 49.31
N ASP A 98 14.76 -9.79 48.43
CA ASP A 98 15.01 -8.64 47.56
C ASP A 98 14.24 -8.75 46.22
N CYS A 99 13.45 -9.81 46.03
CA CYS A 99 12.64 -10.04 44.83
C CYS A 99 11.18 -9.61 45.04
N ALA A 100 10.97 -8.32 45.26
CA ALA A 100 9.63 -7.76 45.38
C ALA A 100 8.85 -7.81 44.05
N GLU A 101 7.57 -7.47 44.10
CA GLU A 101 6.76 -7.29 42.89
C GLU A 101 7.34 -6.17 42.01
N VAL A 102 7.19 -6.31 40.70
CA VAL A 102 7.70 -5.32 39.74
C VAL A 102 6.54 -4.76 38.93
N ASN A 103 6.44 -3.45 38.92
CA ASN A 103 5.47 -2.69 38.16
C ASN A 103 6.07 -2.35 36.79
N ILE A 104 5.39 -2.76 35.71
CA ILE A 104 5.78 -2.51 34.33
C ILE A 104 4.86 -1.44 33.75
N TYR A 105 5.44 -0.39 33.21
CA TYR A 105 4.75 0.78 32.67
C TYR A 105 5.03 0.91 31.18
N PHE A 106 3.99 1.26 30.42
CA PHE A 106 4.07 1.67 29.03
C PHE A 106 3.63 3.13 28.89
N ASP A 107 4.16 3.84 27.90
CA ASP A 107 3.73 5.22 27.62
C ASP A 107 2.26 5.27 27.22
N THR A 108 1.45 5.88 28.08
CA THR A 108 0.00 6.00 27.90
C THR A 108 -0.39 6.89 26.72
N ASN A 109 0.49 7.76 26.24
CA ASN A 109 0.26 8.58 25.04
C ASN A 109 0.45 7.77 23.75
N LEU A 110 1.23 6.69 23.80
CA LEU A 110 1.43 5.77 22.68
C LEU A 110 0.38 4.66 22.67
N LEU A 111 -0.35 4.46 23.77
CA LEU A 111 -1.44 3.49 23.85
C LEU A 111 -2.75 4.05 23.27
N HIS A 112 -3.44 3.25 22.48
CA HIS A 112 -4.79 3.56 22.02
C HIS A 112 -5.77 3.34 23.18
N LEU A 113 -6.24 4.41 23.79
CA LEU A 113 -7.23 4.39 24.88
C LEU A 113 -8.62 4.12 24.29
N SER A 114 -8.93 2.86 24.04
CA SER A 114 -10.15 2.47 23.32
C SER A 114 -11.43 2.63 24.15
N ASP A 115 -11.38 2.53 25.49
CA ASP A 115 -12.63 2.49 26.28
C ASP A 115 -12.53 2.89 27.76
N THR A 116 -11.38 3.35 28.24
CA THR A 116 -11.28 3.72 29.65
C THR A 116 -11.98 5.06 29.87
N SER A 117 -13.11 5.00 30.57
CA SER A 117 -13.91 6.14 31.05
C SER A 117 -13.17 7.11 31.98
N SER A 118 -11.83 7.06 32.03
CA SER A 118 -11.01 8.05 32.70
C SER A 118 -11.02 9.31 31.84
N SER A 119 -11.69 10.35 32.35
CA SER A 119 -11.66 11.70 31.80
C SER A 119 -10.29 12.38 31.93
N GLU A 120 -9.21 11.61 32.05
CA GLU A 120 -7.87 12.14 32.25
C GLU A 120 -7.34 12.67 30.92
N SER A 121 -6.99 13.94 30.92
CA SER A 121 -6.34 14.57 29.79
C SER A 121 -4.96 13.96 29.56
N SER A 122 -4.63 13.66 28.30
CA SER A 122 -3.28 13.29 27.86
C SER A 122 -2.25 14.27 28.44
N ASN A 123 -1.22 13.75 29.09
CA ASN A 123 -0.15 14.53 29.69
C ASN A 123 1.19 13.81 29.53
N ASN A 124 2.28 14.53 29.76
CA ASN A 124 3.64 14.03 29.60
C ASN A 124 4.31 13.67 30.95
N ASN A 125 3.51 13.44 32.00
CA ASN A 125 4.05 12.97 33.27
C ASN A 125 4.30 11.46 33.20
N GLU A 126 5.16 10.98 34.10
CA GLU A 126 5.36 9.54 34.30
C GLU A 126 4.03 8.85 34.63
N PRO A 127 3.70 7.72 33.96
CA PRO A 127 2.49 6.97 34.27
C PRO A 127 2.46 6.52 35.73
N ALA A 128 1.39 6.87 36.46
CA ALA A 128 1.24 6.51 37.86
C ALA A 128 0.76 5.05 38.05
N ASP A 129 -0.08 4.58 37.13
CA ASP A 129 -0.67 3.24 37.18
C ASP A 129 0.12 2.27 36.29
N PRO A 130 0.57 1.12 36.80
CA PRO A 130 1.28 0.14 36.01
C PRO A 130 0.36 -0.50 34.97
N THR A 131 0.89 -0.76 33.78
CA THR A 131 0.22 -1.53 32.73
C THR A 131 0.14 -3.01 33.11
N PHE A 132 1.17 -3.51 33.81
CA PHE A 132 1.23 -4.89 34.30
C PHE A 132 2.05 -4.97 35.59
N THR A 133 1.59 -5.75 36.58
CA THR A 133 2.35 -6.03 37.81
C THR A 133 2.82 -7.49 37.78
N TRP A 134 4.14 -7.67 37.84
CA TRP A 134 4.81 -8.95 37.85
C TRP A 134 5.12 -9.41 39.27
N ASN A 135 4.51 -10.54 39.68
CA ASN A 135 4.78 -11.19 40.95
C ASN A 135 5.48 -12.54 40.71
N LEU A 136 6.80 -12.55 40.89
CA LEU A 136 7.64 -13.73 40.69
C LEU A 136 7.28 -14.88 41.65
N THR A 137 6.94 -14.56 42.91
CA THR A 137 6.58 -15.56 43.93
C THR A 137 5.33 -16.33 43.50
N ALA A 138 4.32 -15.62 43.01
CA ALA A 138 3.09 -16.23 42.49
C ALA A 138 3.39 -17.12 41.26
N ALA A 139 4.24 -16.63 40.34
CA ALA A 139 4.60 -17.38 39.15
C ALA A 139 5.33 -18.69 39.45
N VAL A 140 6.23 -18.72 40.44
CA VAL A 140 7.06 -19.89 40.75
C VAL A 140 6.35 -20.87 41.69
N TYR A 141 5.75 -20.38 42.78
CA TYR A 141 5.21 -21.26 43.84
C TYR A 141 3.72 -21.55 43.70
N GLU A 142 2.96 -20.66 43.07
CA GLU A 142 1.51 -20.79 42.90
C GLU A 142 1.12 -21.15 41.46
N TYR A 143 2.08 -21.64 40.66
CA TYR A 143 1.95 -21.92 39.22
C TYR A 143 0.63 -22.55 38.74
N PRO A 144 -0.01 -23.54 39.43
CA PRO A 144 -1.29 -24.06 38.94
C PRO A 144 -2.49 -23.13 39.17
N PHE A 145 -2.37 -22.10 40.00
CA PHE A 145 -3.43 -21.15 40.35
C PHE A 145 -3.13 -19.70 39.93
N ALA A 146 -1.88 -19.39 39.59
CA ALA A 146 -1.48 -18.08 39.09
C ALA A 146 -2.00 -17.83 37.68
N ASN A 147 -2.26 -16.55 37.36
CA ASN A 147 -2.57 -16.14 35.99
C ASN A 147 -1.33 -16.30 35.10
N THR A 148 -1.54 -16.60 33.82
CA THR A 148 -0.48 -16.59 32.81
C THR A 148 0.19 -15.21 32.78
N PRO A 149 1.54 -15.13 32.70
CA PRO A 149 2.27 -13.87 32.74
C PRO A 149 2.23 -13.14 31.39
N SER A 150 1.02 -12.91 30.89
CA SER A 150 0.76 -12.32 29.59
C SER A 150 -0.22 -11.17 29.68
N PHE A 151 0.02 -10.11 28.92
CA PHE A 151 -0.85 -8.95 28.82
C PHE A 151 -0.82 -8.36 27.41
N GLN A 152 -1.79 -7.54 27.07
CA GLN A 152 -1.96 -6.99 25.73
C GLN A 152 -1.92 -5.47 25.77
N THR A 153 -1.28 -4.87 24.76
CA THR A 153 -1.26 -3.42 24.56
C THR A 153 -1.77 -3.09 23.16
N GLU A 154 -2.65 -2.09 23.08
CA GLU A 154 -3.06 -1.47 21.81
C GLU A 154 -2.25 -0.19 21.65
N LEU A 155 -1.44 -0.12 20.60
CA LEU A 155 -0.52 0.97 20.30
C LEU A 155 -1.07 1.81 19.15
N ALA A 156 -0.89 3.11 19.24
CA ALA A 156 -1.21 4.04 18.17
C ALA A 156 -0.18 3.92 17.03
N ILE A 157 -0.69 3.93 15.81
CA ILE A 157 0.10 4.03 14.59
C ILE A 157 0.05 5.49 14.13
N PHE A 158 1.21 6.06 13.86
CA PHE A 158 1.34 7.45 13.46
C PHE A 158 2.17 7.59 12.18
N PRO A 159 2.03 8.71 11.46
CA PRO A 159 2.85 8.96 10.30
C PRO A 159 4.33 9.15 10.67
N LEU A 160 5.25 8.56 9.90
CA LEU A 160 6.68 8.74 10.06
C LEU A 160 6.99 10.25 10.06
N TYR A 161 7.60 10.74 11.13
CA TYR A 161 8.02 12.14 11.24
C TYR A 161 9.54 12.24 11.10
N ASP A 162 10.03 12.64 9.92
CA ASP A 162 11.45 12.97 9.73
C ASP A 162 11.72 14.37 10.30
N PHE A 163 12.15 14.44 11.56
CA PHE A 163 12.54 15.69 12.22
C PHE A 163 13.66 16.45 11.49
N ARG A 164 14.53 15.74 10.74
CA ARG A 164 15.70 16.35 10.08
C ARG A 164 15.31 17.08 8.80
N ASN A 165 14.31 16.59 8.08
CA ASN A 165 13.75 17.26 6.92
C ASN A 165 12.29 17.62 7.20
N HIS A 166 12.05 18.88 7.57
CA HIS A 166 10.69 19.46 7.68
C HIS A 166 9.89 19.44 6.34
N SER A 167 10.36 18.72 5.32
CA SER A 167 9.58 18.41 4.14
C SER A 167 8.58 17.30 4.48
N ILE A 168 7.40 17.70 4.94
CA ILE A 168 6.14 16.92 4.98
C ILE A 168 5.89 16.13 3.68
N ARG A 169 6.53 16.55 2.59
CA ARG A 169 6.37 16.03 1.23
C ARG A 169 6.93 14.61 0.99
N ARG A 170 7.68 14.00 1.93
CA ARG A 170 8.37 12.71 1.67
C ARG A 170 7.93 11.53 2.51
N THR A 171 7.12 11.73 3.54
CA THR A 171 6.89 10.66 4.51
C THR A 171 5.90 9.62 4.01
N HIS A 172 5.24 9.77 2.85
CA HIS A 172 4.27 8.80 2.30
C HIS A 172 3.30 8.16 3.33
N SER A 173 3.08 8.80 4.48
CA SER A 173 2.40 8.21 5.64
C SER A 173 0.93 8.57 5.63
N SER A 174 0.26 8.14 4.57
CA SER A 174 -1.17 8.36 4.40
C SER A 174 -1.71 7.33 3.43
N ASN A 175 -2.94 6.90 3.68
CA ASN A 175 -3.71 6.02 2.80
C ASN A 175 -3.80 6.55 1.35
N VAL A 176 -3.60 7.85 1.13
CA VAL A 176 -3.49 8.45 -0.22
C VAL A 176 -2.32 7.86 -1.03
N TYR A 177 -1.27 7.34 -0.39
CA TYR A 177 -0.11 6.77 -1.06
C TYR A 177 -0.19 5.26 -1.27
N TYR A 178 -1.31 4.62 -0.94
CA TYR A 178 -1.49 3.18 -1.14
C TYR A 178 -1.12 2.73 -2.56
N PRO A 179 -0.35 1.63 -2.74
CA PRO A 179 0.14 0.68 -1.72
C PRO A 179 1.56 0.99 -1.21
N PHE A 180 2.07 2.19 -1.43
CA PHE A 180 3.43 2.61 -1.04
C PHE A 180 3.45 3.39 0.28
N ASP A 181 2.37 3.31 1.03
CA ASP A 181 2.21 3.90 2.34
C ASP A 181 3.12 3.23 3.38
N HIS A 182 3.65 4.03 4.29
CA HIS A 182 4.43 3.56 5.43
C HIS A 182 4.09 4.36 6.68
N TYR A 183 4.07 3.67 7.80
CA TYR A 183 3.70 4.19 9.10
C TYR A 183 4.69 3.73 10.15
N ASP A 184 4.72 4.42 11.27
CA ASP A 184 5.49 4.01 12.43
C ASP A 184 4.60 3.85 13.64
N THR A 185 5.10 3.08 14.58
CA THR A 185 4.59 2.97 15.92
C THR A 185 5.78 2.78 16.85
N GLU A 186 5.67 3.29 18.05
CA GLU A 186 6.76 3.31 19.01
C GLU A 186 6.28 2.61 20.26
N VAL A 187 7.18 1.82 20.84
CA VAL A 187 6.94 1.15 22.12
C VAL A 187 7.97 1.66 23.09
N PHE A 188 7.48 2.37 24.10
CA PHE A 188 8.30 2.82 25.21
C PHE A 188 7.80 2.16 26.51
N ALA A 189 8.69 1.44 27.19
CA ALA A 189 8.37 0.76 28.44
C ALA A 189 9.53 0.78 29.45
N PHE A 190 9.18 0.83 30.73
CA PHE A 190 10.12 0.77 31.85
C PHE A 190 9.50 0.02 33.03
N ALA A 191 10.32 -0.36 34.00
CA ALA A 191 9.85 -1.07 35.19
C ALA A 191 10.43 -0.52 36.49
N THR A 192 9.65 -0.63 37.56
CA THR A 192 10.07 -0.26 38.92
C THR A 192 9.69 -1.32 39.93
N ASP A 193 10.53 -1.47 40.95
CA ASP A 193 10.25 -2.32 42.09
C ASP A 193 9.13 -1.71 42.94
N ALA A 194 8.05 -2.46 43.18
CA ALA A 194 6.86 -1.95 43.86
C ALA A 194 7.08 -1.58 45.33
N SER A 195 8.14 -2.10 45.96
CA SER A 195 8.45 -1.85 47.36
C SER A 195 9.39 -0.65 47.56
N THR A 196 10.33 -0.45 46.65
CA THR A 196 11.37 0.59 46.76
C THR A 196 11.19 1.75 45.79
N ASN A 197 10.34 1.60 44.77
CA ASN A 197 10.28 2.45 43.58
C ASN A 197 11.63 2.59 42.85
N GLY A 198 12.55 1.65 43.07
CA GLY A 198 13.81 1.56 42.35
C GLY A 198 13.59 1.05 40.92
N THR A 199 14.43 1.45 39.98
CA THR A 199 14.33 1.01 38.58
C THR A 199 14.76 -0.44 38.42
N VAL A 200 14.03 -1.20 37.61
CA VAL A 200 14.34 -2.60 37.27
C VAL A 200 14.60 -2.67 35.77
N GLN A 201 15.64 -3.41 35.36
CA GLN A 201 16.00 -3.52 33.94
C GLN A 201 14.93 -4.31 33.19
N LEU A 202 14.42 -3.76 32.10
CA LEU A 202 13.58 -4.47 31.15
C LEU A 202 14.38 -4.84 29.92
N HIS A 203 14.30 -6.10 29.53
CA HIS A 203 14.99 -6.62 28.36
C HIS A 203 13.97 -7.21 27.38
N LEU A 204 14.04 -6.81 26.12
CA LEU A 204 13.26 -7.44 25.05
C LEU A 204 14.02 -8.67 24.54
N ASN A 205 13.67 -9.83 25.06
CA ASN A 205 14.34 -11.09 24.76
C ASN A 205 14.07 -11.56 23.32
N SER A 206 12.83 -11.44 22.85
CA SER A 206 12.49 -11.80 21.48
C SER A 206 11.20 -11.14 21.03
N THR A 207 11.05 -11.08 19.72
CA THR A 207 9.84 -10.63 19.06
C THR A 207 9.35 -11.70 18.10
N SER A 208 8.04 -11.83 17.94
CA SER A 208 7.44 -12.68 16.91
C SER A 208 6.13 -12.10 16.40
N GLY A 209 5.56 -12.76 15.39
CA GLY A 209 4.26 -12.42 14.84
C GLY A 209 4.36 -12.01 13.38
N ILE A 210 3.27 -12.26 12.65
CA ILE A 210 3.09 -11.90 11.25
C ILE A 210 1.72 -11.28 11.12
N VAL A 211 1.64 -10.13 10.45
CA VAL A 211 0.36 -9.53 10.05
C VAL A 211 0.20 -9.68 8.54
N GLU A 212 -0.95 -10.19 8.13
CA GLU A 212 -1.23 -10.43 6.72
C GLU A 212 -1.11 -9.13 5.91
N GLY A 213 -0.33 -9.19 4.83
CA GLY A 213 -0.22 -8.07 3.91
C GLY A 213 0.68 -6.92 4.37
N LEU A 214 1.32 -7.02 5.54
CA LEU A 214 2.26 -6.02 6.01
C LEU A 214 3.68 -6.57 6.06
N LYS A 215 4.63 -5.72 5.70
CA LYS A 215 6.05 -5.88 5.98
C LYS A 215 6.33 -5.04 7.22
N ILE A 216 6.90 -5.67 8.24
CA ILE A 216 7.12 -5.05 9.54
C ILE A 216 8.61 -5.11 9.82
N THR A 217 9.17 -3.99 10.25
CA THR A 217 10.58 -3.90 10.66
C THR A 217 10.64 -3.23 12.02
N ALA A 218 11.29 -3.88 12.98
CA ALA A 218 11.54 -3.33 14.30
C ALA A 218 13.01 -2.94 14.42
N ASP A 219 13.25 -1.71 14.84
CA ASP A 219 14.54 -1.22 15.27
C ASP A 219 14.48 -1.03 16.80
N VAL A 220 15.26 -1.82 17.52
CA VAL A 220 15.39 -1.68 18.99
C VAL A 220 16.49 -0.68 19.27
N ILE A 221 16.12 0.47 19.85
CA ILE A 221 17.06 1.50 20.26
C ILE A 221 17.61 1.07 21.62
N THR A 222 18.89 0.71 21.67
CA THR A 222 19.51 0.30 22.93
C THR A 222 19.96 1.51 23.73
N ALA A 223 19.80 1.44 25.05
CA ALA A 223 20.22 2.50 25.98
C ALA A 223 21.70 2.89 25.84
N SER A 224 22.55 2.00 25.31
CA SER A 224 23.95 2.29 24.96
C SER A 224 24.13 3.40 23.91
N ASP A 225 23.14 3.61 23.02
CA ASP A 225 23.17 4.71 22.05
C ASP A 225 22.70 6.04 22.67
N LEU A 226 21.93 5.96 23.76
CA LEU A 226 21.43 7.09 24.57
C LEU A 226 22.36 7.42 25.75
N ALA A 227 23.58 6.86 25.79
CA ALA A 227 24.58 6.90 26.87
C ALA A 227 24.95 8.30 27.38
N GLN A 228 24.02 8.94 28.09
CA GLN A 228 24.29 9.72 29.26
C GLN A 228 24.02 8.79 30.45
N ASP A 229 25.09 8.38 31.12
CA ASP A 229 25.28 7.37 32.19
C ASP A 229 24.28 7.30 33.37
N LEU A 230 23.09 7.92 33.30
CA LEU A 230 22.13 8.00 34.40
C LEU A 230 20.73 7.45 34.09
N LEU A 231 20.41 7.09 32.86
CA LEU A 231 19.08 6.57 32.55
C LEU A 231 19.03 5.04 32.78
N PRO A 232 18.01 4.55 33.50
CA PRO A 232 17.79 3.12 33.65
C PRO A 232 17.57 2.48 32.27
N GLU A 233 17.93 1.20 32.15
CA GLU A 233 17.69 0.42 30.95
C GLU A 233 16.18 0.31 30.71
N LEU A 234 15.73 0.94 29.63
CA LEU A 234 14.35 1.04 29.19
C LEU A 234 14.20 0.35 27.83
N ILE A 235 12.98 -0.08 27.52
CA ILE A 235 12.65 -0.61 26.19
C ILE A 235 12.16 0.55 25.34
N ASP A 236 12.86 0.80 24.25
CA ASP A 236 12.48 1.73 23.19
C ASP A 236 12.56 0.99 21.83
N ILE A 237 11.39 0.71 21.25
CA ILE A 237 11.26 -0.02 19.99
C ILE A 237 10.54 0.87 18.99
N SER A 238 11.21 1.19 17.89
CA SER A 238 10.55 1.79 16.73
C SER A 238 10.14 0.69 15.76
N VAL A 239 8.87 0.61 15.45
CA VAL A 239 8.31 -0.37 14.53
C VAL A 239 7.76 0.34 13.30
N THR A 240 8.34 0.06 12.14
CA THR A 240 7.86 0.55 10.86
C THR A 240 6.96 -0.48 10.18
N LEU A 241 5.79 -0.03 9.77
CA LEU A 241 4.75 -0.80 9.10
C LEU A 241 4.65 -0.37 7.63
N GLN A 242 4.83 -1.30 6.70
CA GLN A 242 4.73 -1.07 5.26
C GLN A 242 3.83 -2.12 4.62
N ARG A 243 3.28 -1.86 3.42
CA ARG A 243 2.60 -2.92 2.66
C ARG A 243 3.62 -3.98 2.22
N GLY A 244 3.21 -5.24 2.29
CA GLY A 244 4.01 -6.36 1.84
C GLY A 244 4.37 -6.26 0.36
N THR A 245 5.57 -6.70 -0.03
CA THR A 245 6.06 -6.62 -1.41
C THR A 245 5.13 -7.30 -2.42
N LEU A 246 4.46 -8.38 -1.99
CA LEU A 246 3.46 -9.08 -2.80
C LEU A 246 2.24 -8.20 -3.11
N ILE A 247 1.72 -7.46 -2.13
CA ILE A 247 0.59 -6.54 -2.33
C ILE A 247 1.00 -5.43 -3.29
N ILE A 248 2.18 -4.83 -3.07
CA ILE A 248 2.70 -3.78 -3.95
C ILE A 248 2.79 -4.28 -5.40
N LEU A 249 3.37 -5.47 -5.60
CA LEU A 249 3.48 -6.07 -6.93
C LEU A 249 2.12 -6.36 -7.56
N TYR A 250 1.18 -6.94 -6.80
CA TYR A 250 -0.18 -7.22 -7.24
C TYR A 250 -0.88 -5.97 -7.74
N CYS A 251 -0.83 -4.88 -6.96
CA CYS A 251 -1.38 -3.58 -7.30
C CYS A 251 -0.77 -2.99 -8.58
N ILE A 252 0.56 -3.08 -8.75
CA ILE A 252 1.25 -2.64 -9.98
C ILE A 252 0.78 -3.46 -11.19
N VAL A 253 0.75 -4.79 -11.08
CA VAL A 253 0.35 -5.69 -12.18
C VAL A 253 -1.09 -5.43 -12.62
N ILE A 254 -2.01 -5.25 -11.67
CA ILE A 254 -3.40 -4.90 -11.99
C ILE A 254 -3.49 -3.56 -12.69
N THR A 255 -2.79 -2.54 -12.18
CA THR A 255 -2.80 -1.21 -12.77
C THR A 255 -2.30 -1.24 -14.22
N LEU A 256 -1.22 -1.97 -14.48
CA LEU A 256 -0.73 -2.20 -15.84
C LEU A 256 -1.76 -2.94 -16.70
N THR A 257 -2.45 -3.93 -16.14
CA THR A 257 -3.49 -4.69 -16.83
C THR A 257 -4.68 -3.80 -17.21
N PHE A 258 -5.12 -2.92 -16.31
CA PHE A 258 -6.16 -1.92 -16.59
C PHE A 258 -5.79 -1.02 -17.75
N TRP A 259 -4.54 -0.53 -17.77
CA TRP A 259 -4.02 0.26 -18.88
C TRP A 259 -3.99 -0.52 -20.20
N LEU A 260 -3.50 -1.76 -20.20
CA LEU A 260 -3.43 -2.58 -21.41
C LEU A 260 -4.81 -2.89 -22.00
N ILE A 261 -5.78 -3.26 -21.15
CA ILE A 261 -7.17 -3.52 -21.57
C ILE A 261 -7.80 -2.23 -22.11
N THR A 262 -7.64 -1.11 -21.40
CA THR A 262 -8.18 0.20 -21.83
C THR A 262 -7.60 0.61 -23.17
N LEU A 263 -6.28 0.54 -23.34
CA LEU A 263 -5.62 0.87 -24.59
C LEU A 263 -6.08 -0.05 -25.73
N ALA A 264 -6.26 -1.35 -25.49
CA ALA A 264 -6.79 -2.28 -26.48
C ALA A 264 -8.21 -1.89 -26.92
N ILE A 265 -9.10 -1.58 -25.97
CA ILE A 265 -10.46 -1.13 -26.24
C ILE A 265 -10.47 0.22 -26.99
N CYS A 266 -9.62 1.17 -26.59
CA CYS A 266 -9.47 2.45 -27.28
C CYS A 266 -8.96 2.27 -28.72
N LEU A 267 -8.00 1.37 -28.95
CA LEU A 267 -7.53 1.04 -30.29
C LEU A 267 -8.64 0.43 -31.14
N VAL A 268 -9.43 -0.47 -30.56
CA VAL A 268 -10.59 -1.10 -31.22
C VAL A 268 -11.65 -0.05 -31.57
N MET A 269 -11.90 0.93 -30.70
CA MET A 269 -12.77 2.09 -30.96
C MET A 269 -12.21 2.98 -32.08
N ILE A 270 -10.93 3.35 -32.03
CA ILE A 270 -10.30 4.17 -33.08
C ILE A 270 -10.40 3.44 -34.42
N MET A 271 -10.18 2.12 -34.42
CA MET A 271 -10.27 1.32 -35.62
C MET A 271 -11.66 1.35 -36.25
N THR A 272 -12.72 1.34 -35.46
CA THR A 272 -14.09 1.43 -35.99
C THR A 272 -14.49 2.82 -36.43
N ILE A 273 -14.11 3.85 -35.68
CA ILE A 273 -14.43 5.24 -36.04
C ILE A 273 -13.68 5.64 -37.31
N VAL A 274 -12.36 5.45 -37.31
CA VAL A 274 -11.48 6.03 -38.34
C VAL A 274 -11.51 5.22 -39.62
N PHE A 275 -11.51 3.88 -39.53
CA PHE A 275 -11.50 3.04 -40.71
C PHE A 275 -12.90 2.55 -41.11
N GLY A 276 -13.94 2.84 -40.31
CA GLY A 276 -15.32 2.50 -40.64
C GLY A 276 -15.64 1.01 -40.61
N PHE A 277 -14.78 0.19 -39.99
CA PHE A 277 -14.97 -1.26 -39.92
C PHE A 277 -16.25 -1.62 -39.15
N ARG A 278 -16.98 -2.62 -39.64
CA ARG A 278 -18.16 -3.16 -38.95
C ARG A 278 -17.70 -3.99 -37.74
N GLN A 279 -18.14 -3.61 -36.55
CA GLN A 279 -18.00 -4.42 -35.33
C GLN A 279 -19.21 -5.34 -35.15
N ARG A 280 -18.99 -6.49 -34.49
CA ARG A 280 -20.10 -7.33 -34.01
C ARG A 280 -20.80 -6.62 -32.86
N ASN A 281 -22.12 -6.77 -32.77
CA ASN A 281 -22.95 -6.12 -31.75
C ASN A 281 -22.49 -6.45 -30.32
N GLU A 282 -21.90 -7.62 -30.11
CA GLU A 282 -21.32 -8.08 -28.84
C GLU A 282 -20.16 -7.19 -28.36
N ILE A 283 -19.36 -6.64 -29.28
CA ILE A 283 -18.15 -5.86 -28.96
C ILE A 283 -18.52 -4.48 -28.40
N VAL A 284 -19.69 -3.94 -28.77
CA VAL A 284 -20.18 -2.63 -28.32
C VAL A 284 -20.41 -2.59 -26.80
N VAL A 285 -20.71 -3.74 -26.19
CA VAL A 285 -20.99 -3.86 -24.75
C VAL A 285 -19.71 -4.00 -23.92
N VAL A 286 -18.58 -4.37 -24.55
CA VAL A 286 -17.31 -4.65 -23.84
C VAL A 286 -16.82 -3.46 -23.00
N PRO A 287 -16.77 -2.20 -23.52
CA PRO A 287 -16.30 -1.07 -22.72
C PRO A 287 -17.18 -0.82 -21.49
N VAL A 288 -18.51 -0.99 -21.62
CA VAL A 288 -19.47 -0.82 -20.52
C VAL A 288 -19.23 -1.87 -19.44
N ALA A 289 -19.11 -3.15 -19.83
CA ALA A 289 -18.83 -4.23 -18.87
C ALA A 289 -17.47 -4.03 -18.17
N THR A 290 -16.47 -3.52 -18.91
CA THR A 290 -15.12 -3.29 -18.38
C THR A 290 -15.10 -2.19 -17.31
N VAL A 291 -15.89 -1.12 -17.46
CA VAL A 291 -16.03 -0.07 -16.44
C VAL A 291 -16.44 -0.66 -15.08
N PHE A 292 -17.47 -1.52 -15.07
CA PHE A 292 -17.91 -2.17 -13.83
C PHE A 292 -16.91 -3.18 -13.29
N ALA A 293 -16.29 -3.96 -14.18
CA ALA A 293 -15.27 -4.94 -13.80
C ALA A 293 -14.06 -4.28 -13.11
N PHE A 294 -13.62 -3.10 -13.59
CA PHE A 294 -12.48 -2.40 -13.00
C PHE A 294 -12.77 -1.89 -11.58
N VAL A 295 -13.97 -1.37 -11.34
CA VAL A 295 -14.38 -0.92 -10.00
C VAL A 295 -14.44 -2.11 -9.04
N GLN A 296 -15.00 -3.25 -9.47
CA GLN A 296 -15.04 -4.46 -8.65
C GLN A 296 -13.63 -5.01 -8.38
N LEU A 297 -12.76 -5.03 -9.38
CA LEU A 297 -11.40 -5.53 -9.21
C LEU A 297 -10.59 -4.61 -8.29
N ARG A 298 -10.80 -3.29 -8.37
CA ARG A 298 -10.25 -2.34 -7.39
C ARG A 298 -10.69 -2.68 -5.96
N SER A 299 -11.97 -2.98 -5.72
CA SER A 299 -12.45 -3.29 -4.36
C SER A 299 -11.93 -4.61 -3.80
N THR A 300 -11.29 -5.45 -4.62
CA THR A 300 -10.63 -6.69 -4.16
C THR A 300 -9.16 -6.49 -3.78
N MET A 301 -8.62 -5.28 -3.88
CA MET A 301 -7.23 -5.02 -3.51
C MET A 301 -7.07 -5.08 -1.98
N PRO A 302 -6.15 -5.92 -1.46
CA PRO A 302 -6.03 -6.15 -0.03
C PRO A 302 -5.54 -4.90 0.69
N GLY A 303 -6.31 -4.46 1.69
CA GLY A 303 -6.00 -3.28 2.49
C GLY A 303 -6.11 -1.95 1.75
N ALA A 304 -6.75 -1.92 0.58
CA ALA A 304 -7.06 -0.68 -0.12
C ALA A 304 -8.07 0.14 0.69
N PRO A 305 -7.89 1.48 0.81
CA PRO A 305 -8.85 2.33 1.49
C PRO A 305 -10.23 2.28 0.84
N ASP A 306 -11.27 2.45 1.65
CA ASP A 306 -12.63 2.59 1.16
C ASP A 306 -12.80 3.87 0.31
N GLY A 307 -13.56 3.75 -0.77
CA GLY A 307 -13.84 4.86 -1.68
C GLY A 307 -12.74 5.05 -2.73
N PHE A 308 -12.66 6.25 -3.33
CA PHE A 308 -11.60 6.63 -4.27
C PHE A 308 -10.74 7.73 -3.66
N GLY A 309 -9.44 7.71 -3.92
CA GLY A 309 -8.56 8.79 -3.48
C GLY A 309 -7.12 8.41 -3.22
N ASP A 310 -6.72 7.19 -3.51
CA ASP A 310 -5.32 6.78 -3.45
C ASP A 310 -4.58 7.03 -4.78
N VAL A 311 -3.25 6.95 -4.74
CA VAL A 311 -2.39 7.18 -5.91
C VAL A 311 -2.66 6.16 -7.02
N LEU A 312 -3.07 4.94 -6.67
CA LEU A 312 -3.41 3.90 -7.64
C LEU A 312 -4.68 4.27 -8.42
N ASP A 313 -5.67 4.84 -7.76
CA ASP A 313 -6.87 5.36 -8.40
C ASP A 313 -6.55 6.50 -9.36
N PHE A 314 -5.76 7.47 -8.89
CA PHE A 314 -5.45 8.64 -9.68
C PHE A 314 -4.59 8.31 -10.90
N ALA A 315 -3.64 7.38 -10.77
CA ALA A 315 -2.74 7.01 -11.86
C ALA A 315 -3.29 5.88 -12.75
N GLY A 316 -4.12 5.02 -12.19
CA GLY A 316 -4.57 3.78 -12.83
C GLY A 316 -6.06 3.78 -13.14
N VAL A 317 -6.89 3.68 -12.10
CA VAL A 317 -8.32 3.37 -12.26
C VAL A 317 -9.09 4.51 -12.91
N LEU A 318 -9.03 5.73 -12.35
CA LEU A 318 -9.85 6.85 -12.79
C LEU A 318 -9.57 7.26 -14.26
N PRO A 319 -8.32 7.42 -14.72
CA PRO A 319 -8.05 7.70 -16.14
C PRO A 319 -8.57 6.59 -17.06
N CYS A 320 -8.41 5.33 -16.66
CA CYS A 320 -8.91 4.19 -17.42
C CYS A 320 -10.44 4.19 -17.53
N LEU A 321 -11.15 4.43 -16.42
CA LEU A 321 -12.61 4.52 -16.41
C LEU A 321 -13.12 5.66 -17.31
N VAL A 322 -12.44 6.81 -17.32
CA VAL A 322 -12.77 7.94 -18.21
C VAL A 322 -12.61 7.53 -19.68
N PHE A 323 -11.48 6.92 -20.05
CA PHE A 323 -11.26 6.47 -21.42
C PHE A 323 -12.25 5.37 -21.87
N LEU A 324 -12.56 4.42 -20.99
CA LEU A 324 -13.55 3.39 -21.25
C LEU A 324 -14.96 3.97 -21.39
N SER A 325 -15.32 4.97 -20.59
CA SER A 325 -16.63 5.64 -20.67
C SER A 325 -16.78 6.41 -21.98
N ILE A 326 -15.75 7.17 -22.38
CA ILE A 326 -15.71 7.83 -23.69
C ILE A 326 -15.83 6.79 -24.81
N SER A 327 -15.09 5.67 -24.70
CA SER A 327 -15.15 4.58 -25.68
C SER A 327 -16.52 3.94 -25.78
N ALA A 328 -17.17 3.68 -24.63
CA ALA A 328 -18.52 3.13 -24.55
C ALA A 328 -19.53 4.05 -25.25
N VAL A 329 -19.58 5.32 -24.86
CA VAL A 329 -20.51 6.31 -25.42
C VAL A 329 -20.30 6.45 -26.93
N THR A 330 -19.04 6.47 -27.38
CA THR A 330 -18.72 6.61 -28.80
C THR A 330 -19.14 5.37 -29.59
N MET A 331 -18.86 4.16 -29.10
CA MET A 331 -19.28 2.93 -29.77
C MET A 331 -20.80 2.80 -29.86
N VAL A 332 -21.51 3.09 -28.76
CA VAL A 332 -22.98 3.09 -28.74
C VAL A 332 -23.54 4.15 -29.68
N GLY A 333 -22.96 5.35 -29.68
CA GLY A 333 -23.36 6.43 -30.58
C GLY A 333 -23.24 6.02 -32.04
N ILE A 334 -22.08 5.47 -32.45
CA ILE A 334 -21.92 4.94 -33.80
C ILE A 334 -22.98 3.89 -34.09
N TYR A 335 -23.15 2.92 -33.20
CA TYR A 335 -24.12 1.83 -33.39
C TYR A 335 -25.56 2.35 -33.60
N VAL A 336 -25.98 3.37 -32.83
CA VAL A 336 -27.31 3.97 -32.95
C VAL A 336 -27.46 4.80 -34.23
N PHE A 337 -26.42 5.55 -34.63
CA PHE A 337 -26.50 6.43 -35.79
C PHE A 337 -26.15 5.74 -37.12
N THR A 338 -25.49 4.60 -37.09
CA THR A 338 -25.23 3.80 -38.29
C THR A 338 -26.32 2.78 -38.48
N ASP A 339 -27.06 2.88 -39.57
CA ASP A 339 -28.08 1.91 -39.97
C ASP A 339 -27.47 0.49 -40.05
N PRO A 340 -27.80 -0.42 -39.11
CA PRO A 340 -27.22 -1.76 -39.07
C PRO A 340 -27.66 -2.62 -40.25
N ALA A 341 -28.72 -2.22 -40.98
CA ALA A 341 -29.25 -2.95 -42.12
C ALA A 341 -28.48 -2.70 -43.43
N LYS A 342 -27.58 -1.71 -43.49
CA LYS A 342 -26.71 -1.51 -44.65
C LYS A 342 -25.54 -2.51 -44.63
N GLU A 343 -25.73 -3.64 -45.31
CA GLU A 343 -24.73 -4.72 -45.50
C GLU A 343 -23.45 -4.30 -46.25
N SER A 344 -23.34 -3.05 -46.73
CA SER A 344 -22.20 -2.63 -47.58
C SER A 344 -20.89 -2.33 -46.84
N ARG A 345 -20.78 -2.61 -45.53
CA ARG A 345 -19.53 -2.39 -44.79
C ARG A 345 -18.67 -3.66 -44.78
N GLU A 346 -17.40 -3.50 -45.16
CA GLU A 346 -16.40 -4.56 -45.08
C GLU A 346 -16.22 -5.02 -43.62
N GLU A 347 -16.24 -6.33 -43.41
CA GLU A 347 -15.90 -6.92 -42.12
C GLU A 347 -14.42 -6.72 -41.82
N LEU A 348 -14.09 -6.48 -40.54
CA LEU A 348 -12.72 -6.36 -40.08
C LEU A 348 -11.97 -7.70 -40.31
N THR A 349 -11.33 -7.83 -41.47
CA THR A 349 -10.43 -8.95 -41.76
C THR A 349 -8.99 -8.54 -41.50
N TRP A 350 -8.18 -9.48 -41.01
CA TRP A 350 -6.75 -9.23 -40.76
C TRP A 350 -6.02 -8.75 -42.02
N SER A 351 -6.40 -9.27 -43.19
CA SER A 351 -5.88 -8.81 -44.49
C SER A 351 -6.21 -7.35 -44.78
N ALA A 352 -7.43 -6.90 -44.46
CA ALA A 352 -7.81 -5.50 -44.61
C ALA A 352 -7.01 -4.61 -43.64
N LEU A 353 -6.82 -5.04 -42.39
CA LEU A 353 -6.01 -4.33 -41.40
C LEU A 353 -4.53 -4.21 -41.84
N VAL A 354 -3.95 -5.28 -42.37
CA VAL A 354 -2.57 -5.27 -42.88
C VAL A 354 -2.46 -4.35 -44.09
N GLN A 355 -3.42 -4.39 -45.02
CA GLN A 355 -3.43 -3.50 -46.19
C GLN A 355 -3.61 -2.02 -45.80
N THR A 356 -4.47 -1.71 -44.83
CA THR A 356 -4.63 -0.34 -44.34
C THR A 356 -3.39 0.14 -43.60
N LEU A 357 -2.73 -0.69 -42.80
CA LEU A 357 -1.45 -0.35 -42.17
C LEU A 357 -0.33 -0.13 -43.19
N ILE A 358 -0.27 -0.93 -44.26
CA ILE A 358 0.69 -0.73 -45.36
C ILE A 358 0.40 0.58 -46.10
N ARG A 359 -0.86 0.85 -46.47
CA ARG A 359 -1.25 2.12 -47.11
C ARG A 359 -1.00 3.32 -46.20
N LEU A 360 -1.24 3.18 -44.90
CA LEU A 360 -0.94 4.21 -43.92
C LEU A 360 0.57 4.45 -43.87
N LYS A 361 1.40 3.40 -43.81
CA LYS A 361 2.87 3.47 -43.85
C LYS A 361 3.40 4.13 -45.12
N GLU A 362 2.76 3.91 -46.27
CA GLU A 362 3.14 4.53 -47.54
C GLU A 362 2.68 5.99 -47.65
N ALA A 363 1.54 6.34 -47.07
CA ALA A 363 1.02 7.71 -47.02
C ALA A 363 1.70 8.59 -45.96
N THR A 364 2.31 7.99 -44.93
CA THR A 364 2.82 8.68 -43.76
C THR A 364 4.24 9.28 -43.82
N PRO A 365 5.19 8.95 -44.73
CA PRO A 365 6.55 9.49 -44.59
C PRO A 365 6.57 11.02 -44.64
N LYS A 366 5.78 11.63 -45.55
CA LYS A 366 5.72 13.09 -45.70
C LYS A 366 4.83 13.78 -44.66
N LYS A 367 3.75 13.13 -44.20
CA LYS A 367 2.79 13.71 -43.25
C LYS A 367 3.22 13.55 -41.79
N ILE A 368 3.88 12.45 -41.44
CA ILE A 368 4.52 12.28 -40.13
C ILE A 368 5.69 13.25 -40.00
N GLU A 369 6.51 13.44 -41.04
CA GLU A 369 7.60 14.42 -40.97
C GLU A 369 7.10 15.86 -40.75
N SER A 370 5.99 16.26 -41.40
CA SER A 370 5.40 17.57 -41.16
C SER A 370 4.76 17.69 -39.78
N MET A 371 4.11 16.64 -39.29
CA MET A 371 3.48 16.62 -37.97
C MET A 371 4.53 16.60 -36.84
N TYR A 372 5.64 15.87 -37.02
CA TYR A 372 6.76 15.84 -36.08
C TYR A 372 7.47 17.20 -36.02
N LYS A 373 7.68 17.87 -37.17
CA LYS A 373 8.19 19.25 -37.21
C LYS A 373 7.25 20.23 -36.50
N ALA A 374 5.93 20.10 -36.70
CA ALA A 374 4.94 20.95 -36.03
C ALA A 374 4.89 20.71 -34.51
N LEU A 375 5.01 19.45 -34.07
CA LEU A 375 4.97 19.08 -32.67
C LEU A 375 6.26 19.49 -31.93
N ILE A 376 7.44 19.34 -32.56
CA ILE A 376 8.70 19.89 -32.07
C ILE A 376 8.63 21.41 -31.95
N GLN A 377 8.08 22.10 -32.95
CA GLN A 377 7.92 23.56 -32.90
C GLN A 377 7.01 24.00 -31.76
N THR A 378 5.93 23.26 -31.50
CA THR A 378 4.99 23.53 -30.40
C THR A 378 5.65 23.29 -29.05
N LEU A 379 6.41 22.20 -28.88
CA LEU A 379 7.15 21.91 -27.65
C LEU A 379 8.25 22.93 -27.36
N ILE A 380 8.95 23.44 -28.39
CA ILE A 380 9.93 24.53 -28.23
C ILE A 380 9.23 25.79 -27.73
N ARG A 381 8.08 26.18 -28.31
CA ARG A 381 7.32 27.35 -27.85
C ARG A 381 6.80 27.19 -26.42
N LEU A 382 6.38 25.99 -26.03
CA LEU A 382 5.91 25.71 -24.68
C LEU A 382 7.06 25.79 -23.66
N LYS A 383 8.22 25.25 -24.02
CA LYS A 383 9.45 25.36 -23.22
C LYS A 383 9.87 26.84 -23.05
N GLU A 384 9.83 27.63 -24.11
CA GLU A 384 10.13 29.07 -24.06
C GLU A 384 9.10 29.83 -23.21
N ALA A 385 7.81 29.50 -23.30
CA ALA A 385 6.77 30.11 -22.47
C ALA A 385 6.94 29.75 -20.98
N MET A 386 7.35 28.53 -20.66
CA MET A 386 7.65 28.11 -19.29
C MET A 386 8.90 28.79 -18.73
N TYR A 387 9.94 29.01 -19.55
CA TYR A 387 11.15 29.74 -19.14
C TYR A 387 10.95 31.26 -19.06
N LYS A 388 9.91 31.79 -19.70
CA LYS A 388 9.57 33.22 -19.69
C LYS A 388 8.44 33.57 -18.71
N ALA A 389 7.98 32.59 -17.91
CA ALA A 389 7.08 32.86 -16.80
C ALA A 389 7.80 33.79 -15.79
N PRO A 390 7.27 34.99 -15.50
CA PRO A 390 7.95 35.97 -14.66
C PRO A 390 8.13 35.42 -13.25
N SER A 391 9.35 35.51 -12.72
CA SER A 391 9.65 35.38 -11.30
C SER A 391 9.14 36.60 -10.50
N GLU A 392 7.94 37.07 -10.81
CA GLU A 392 7.33 38.27 -10.23
C GLU A 392 6.23 37.84 -9.26
N SER A 393 6.68 37.36 -8.10
CA SER A 393 5.86 37.06 -6.93
C SER A 393 6.74 37.17 -5.67
N ARG A 394 7.36 38.34 -5.50
CA ARG A 394 7.86 38.81 -4.21
C ARG A 394 7.41 40.25 -4.02
N ASP A 395 6.13 40.42 -3.74
CA ASP A 395 5.63 41.54 -2.96
C ASP A 395 4.45 41.01 -2.13
N LEU A 396 4.80 40.41 -0.99
CA LEU A 396 3.82 40.14 0.06
C LEU A 396 3.46 41.50 0.70
N PRO A 397 2.17 41.86 0.81
CA PRO A 397 1.79 43.03 1.57
C PRO A 397 2.18 42.85 3.04
N GLN A 398 2.88 43.84 3.59
CA GLN A 398 3.20 43.94 5.01
C GLN A 398 1.91 43.83 5.83
N LEU A 399 1.86 42.86 6.74
CA LEU A 399 0.81 42.76 7.74
C LEU A 399 0.78 44.03 8.60
N ILE A 400 -0.41 44.61 8.68
CA ILE A 400 -0.81 45.68 9.57
C ILE A 400 -0.75 45.15 11.02
N PRO A 401 -0.17 45.88 11.99
CA PRO A 401 -0.18 45.48 13.39
C PRO A 401 -1.59 45.63 13.97
N LEU A 402 -2.13 44.53 14.50
CA LEU A 402 -3.36 44.52 15.30
C LEU A 402 -3.10 45.24 16.63
N THR A 403 -3.52 46.51 16.70
CA THR A 403 -3.71 47.24 17.95
C THR A 403 -4.82 46.59 18.76
N ALA A 404 -4.48 46.19 19.98
CA ALA A 404 -5.41 45.78 21.02
C ALA A 404 -6.44 46.88 21.31
N VAL A 405 -7.72 46.55 21.17
CA VAL A 405 -8.83 47.32 21.72
C VAL A 405 -9.25 46.63 23.02
N SER A 406 -8.74 47.18 24.12
CA SER A 406 -9.34 47.06 25.45
C SER A 406 -10.50 48.05 25.52
N ASN A 407 -11.72 47.59 25.88
CA ASN A 407 -12.60 48.20 26.89
C ASN A 407 -14.06 47.68 26.78
N GLY A 408 -14.66 47.45 27.96
CA GLY A 408 -16.13 47.45 28.19
C GLY A 408 -16.70 46.06 28.54
N ALA A 409 -16.78 45.61 29.80
CA ALA A 409 -17.62 46.09 30.91
C ALA A 409 -19.11 45.66 30.83
N VAL A 410 -19.49 44.83 31.82
CA VAL A 410 -20.76 44.81 32.59
C VAL A 410 -22.03 44.27 31.92
N GLY A 411 -22.64 43.29 32.57
CA GLY A 411 -24.04 42.91 32.42
C GLY A 411 -24.45 41.72 33.29
N ASP A 412 -24.95 42.00 34.49
CA ASP A 412 -25.65 41.07 35.38
C ASP A 412 -26.85 40.41 34.70
N LEU A 413 -27.02 39.09 34.91
CA LEU A 413 -28.28 38.40 35.25
C LEU A 413 -28.05 36.92 35.58
#